data_AF-A0A8T4Q4J6-F1
#
_entry.id   AF-A0A8T4Q4J6-F1
#
_cell.length_a   1.000
_cell.length_b   1.000
_cell.length_c   1.000
_cell.angle_alpha   90.00
_cell.angle_beta   90.00
_cell.angle_gamma   90.00
#
_symmetry.space_group_name_H-M   'P 1'
#
loop_
_entity.id
_entity.type
_entity.pdbx_description
1 polymer ?
#
loop_
_entity_poly.entity_id
_entity_poly.type
_entity_poly.pdbx_seq_one_letter_code
_entity_poly.pdbx_strand_id
1 'polypeptide(L)'
;MIDAIAIAGFLFALFLPGFFVTTLFFRNAKWLERIALSITFSVMVALAIGLSLGYNEATKIATGGINPYNVWKWELIVTGALIAINLIVYRKNLNYHKLKELLSGSEEAEVLNEAKPKKAK
;
A
#
# COMPACT_ATOMS: atom_id res chain seq x y z
N MET A 1 -34.03 0.67 8.21
CA MET A 1 -32.85 1.36 8.79
C MET A 1 -31.64 0.78 8.11
N ILE A 2 -30.80 1.60 7.48
CA ILE A 2 -29.48 1.13 7.04
C ILE A 2 -28.60 1.19 8.28
N ASP A 3 -28.11 0.03 8.71
CA ASP A 3 -27.28 -0.06 9.90
C ASP A 3 -25.95 0.66 9.64
N ALA A 4 -25.50 1.48 10.59
CA ALA A 4 -24.24 2.26 10.46
C ALA A 4 -23.04 1.37 10.11
N ILE A 5 -23.07 0.10 10.53
CA ILE A 5 -22.08 -0.94 10.21
C ILE A 5 -22.01 -1.21 8.70
N ALA A 6 -23.14 -1.27 8.01
CA ALA A 6 -23.19 -1.50 6.57
C ALA A 6 -22.61 -0.32 5.78
N ILE A 7 -22.89 0.91 6.23
CA ILE A 7 -22.33 2.13 5.63
C ILE A 7 -20.80 2.18 5.83
N ALA A 8 -20.34 1.91 7.05
CA ALA A 8 -18.91 1.89 7.35
C ALA A 8 -18.18 0.80 6.53
N GLY A 9 -18.76 -0.40 6.44
CA GLY A 9 -18.20 -1.49 5.64
C GLY A 9 -18.17 -1.17 4.14
N PHE A 10 -19.21 -0.52 3.61
CA PHE A 10 -19.23 -0.07 2.22
C PHE A 10 -18.13 0.96 1.93
N LEU A 11 -17.99 1.99 2.78
CA LEU A 11 -16.94 2.99 2.62
C LEU A 11 -15.54 2.38 2.72
N PHE A 12 -15.37 1.38 3.60
CA PHE A 12 -14.13 0.64 3.73
C PHE A 12 -13.78 -0.11 2.44
N ALA A 13 -14.71 -0.90 1.91
CA ALA A 13 -14.51 -1.64 0.66
C ALA A 13 -14.30 -0.72 -0.55
N LEU A 14 -14.98 0.43 -0.59
CA LEU A 14 -14.91 1.37 -1.71
C LEU A 14 -13.59 2.17 -1.75
N PHE A 15 -12.88 2.27 -0.63
CA PHE A 15 -11.76 3.21 -0.53
C PHE A 15 -10.44 2.57 -0.14
N LEU A 16 -10.46 1.65 0.82
CA LEU A 16 -9.24 1.19 1.47
C LEU A 16 -8.34 0.33 0.59
N PRO A 17 -8.84 -0.67 -0.17
CA PRO A 17 -7.99 -1.50 -1.01
C PRO A 17 -7.28 -0.65 -2.07
N GLY A 18 -8.02 0.19 -2.78
CA GLY A 18 -7.46 1.08 -3.80
C GLY A 18 -6.56 2.16 -3.21
N PHE A 19 -6.82 2.65 -2.00
CA PHE A 19 -5.89 3.55 -1.31
C PHE A 19 -4.52 2.90 -1.11
N PHE A 20 -4.47 1.65 -0.67
CA PHE A 20 -3.19 0.95 -0.52
C PHE A 20 -2.50 0.61 -1.84
N VAL A 21 -3.25 0.40 -2.92
CA VAL A 21 -2.69 0.27 -4.27
C VAL A 21 -2.07 1.60 -4.71
N THR A 22 -2.77 2.72 -4.53
CA THR A 22 -2.25 4.04 -4.90
C THR A 22 -1.04 4.47 -4.09
N THR A 23 -0.97 4.12 -2.80
CA THR A 23 0.23 4.41 -1.99
C THR A 23 1.46 3.60 -2.44
N LEU A 24 1.26 2.41 -3.01
CA LEU A 24 2.35 1.59 -3.55
C LEU A 24 2.85 2.09 -4.90
N PHE A 25 1.94 2.30 -5.85
CA PHE A 25 2.30 2.58 -7.24
C PHE A 25 2.35 4.08 -7.58
N PHE A 26 1.58 4.91 -6.88
CA PHE A 26 1.40 6.34 -7.18
C PHE A 26 1.77 7.23 -5.98
N ARG A 27 2.98 7.02 -5.44
CA ARG A 27 3.47 7.71 -4.23
C ARG A 27 3.40 9.24 -4.30
N ASN A 28 3.61 9.82 -5.48
CA ASN A 28 3.65 11.27 -5.69
C ASN A 28 2.33 11.86 -6.24
N ALA A 29 1.26 11.06 -6.34
CA ALA A 29 -0.03 11.56 -6.80
C ALA A 29 -0.57 12.64 -5.85
N LYS A 30 -1.15 13.70 -6.44
CA LYS A 30 -1.81 14.78 -5.69
C LYS A 30 -2.99 14.22 -4.90
N TRP A 31 -3.41 14.92 -3.85
CA TRP A 31 -4.48 14.44 -2.96
C TRP A 31 -5.77 14.07 -3.69
N LEU A 32 -6.27 14.96 -4.56
CA LEU A 32 -7.50 14.74 -5.33
C LEU A 32 -7.39 13.54 -6.29
N GLU A 33 -6.24 13.43 -6.96
CA GLU A 33 -5.91 12.33 -7.87
C GLU A 33 -5.84 11.01 -7.11
N ARG A 34 -5.24 11.00 -5.91
CA ARG A 34 -5.16 9.83 -5.04
C ARG A 34 -6.55 9.35 -4.64
N ILE A 35 -7.46 10.26 -4.30
CA ILE A 35 -8.86 9.90 -3.97
C ILE A 35 -9.53 9.23 -5.17
N ALA A 36 -9.43 9.83 -6.36
CA ALA A 36 -10.04 9.28 -7.58
C ALA A 36 -9.46 7.90 -7.94
N LEU A 37 -8.13 7.76 -7.88
CA LEU A 37 -7.45 6.49 -8.13
C LEU A 37 -7.80 5.46 -7.05
N SER A 38 -7.94 5.86 -5.78
CA SER A 38 -8.32 4.95 -4.70
C SER A 38 -9.70 4.34 -4.93
N ILE A 39 -10.67 5.16 -5.33
CA ILE A 39 -12.01 4.65 -5.68
C ILE A 39 -11.93 3.70 -6.88
N THR A 40 -11.23 4.12 -7.93
CA THR A 40 -11.09 3.35 -9.17
C THR A 40 -10.46 1.98 -8.90
N PHE A 41 -9.35 1.95 -8.17
CA PHE A 41 -8.66 0.70 -7.86
C PHE A 41 -9.43 -0.18 -6.87
N SER A 42 -10.18 0.39 -5.92
CA SER A 42 -11.05 -0.42 -5.06
C SER A 42 -12.14 -1.13 -5.86
N VAL A 43 -12.78 -0.44 -6.82
CA VAL A 43 -13.74 -1.07 -7.73
C VAL A 43 -13.06 -2.17 -8.56
N MET A 44 -11.85 -1.92 -9.07
CA MET A 44 -11.08 -2.95 -9.79
C MET A 44 -10.75 -4.17 -8.92
N VAL A 45 -10.39 -3.97 -7.65
CA VAL A 45 -10.12 -5.06 -6.70
C VAL A 45 -11.39 -5.89 -6.46
N ALA A 46 -12.51 -5.24 -6.20
CA ALA A 46 -13.79 -5.92 -6.00
C ALA A 46 -14.21 -6.72 -7.24
N LEU A 47 -14.03 -6.15 -8.45
CA LEU A 47 -14.28 -6.84 -9.71
C LEU A 47 -13.34 -8.03 -9.92
N ALA A 48 -12.05 -7.88 -9.61
CA ALA A 48 -11.07 -8.95 -9.72
C ALA A 48 -11.41 -10.10 -8.76
N ILE A 49 -11.86 -9.80 -7.54
CA ILE A 49 -12.33 -10.81 -6.58
C ILE A 49 -13.58 -11.51 -7.11
N GLY A 50 -14.58 -10.75 -7.58
CA GLY A 50 -15.81 -11.31 -8.14
C GLY A 50 -15.53 -12.24 -9.32
N LEU A 51 -14.71 -11.79 -10.26
CA LEU A 51 -14.27 -12.61 -11.40
C LEU A 51 -13.51 -13.84 -10.92
N SER A 52 -12.55 -13.70 -10.00
CA SER A 52 -11.75 -14.83 -9.50
C SER A 52 -12.63 -15.90 -8.84
N LEU A 53 -13.65 -15.51 -8.08
CA LEU A 53 -14.58 -16.42 -7.42
C LEU A 53 -15.54 -17.12 -8.40
N GLY A 54 -15.82 -16.49 -9.54
CA GLY A 54 -16.77 -17.00 -10.54
C GLY A 54 -16.15 -17.62 -11.79
N TYR A 55 -14.84 -17.48 -11.99
CA TYR A 55 -14.19 -17.74 -13.29
C TYR A 55 -14.21 -19.22 -13.72
N ASN A 56 -14.02 -20.17 -12.80
CA ASN A 56 -14.05 -21.60 -13.15
C ASN A 56 -14.72 -22.45 -12.05
N GLU A 57 -15.17 -23.65 -12.42
CA GLU A 57 -15.86 -24.57 -11.52
C GLU A 57 -14.99 -25.03 -10.34
N ALA A 58 -13.70 -25.28 -10.54
CA ALA A 58 -12.79 -25.71 -9.47
C ALA A 58 -12.67 -24.63 -8.37
N THR A 59 -12.51 -23.36 -8.75
CA THR A 59 -12.48 -22.23 -7.83
C THR A 59 -13.83 -22.04 -7.16
N LYS A 60 -14.93 -22.19 -7.90
CA LYS A 60 -16.28 -22.11 -7.34
C LYS A 60 -16.54 -23.20 -6.29
N ILE A 61 -16.08 -24.42 -6.53
CA ILE A 61 -16.16 -25.54 -5.58
C ILE A 61 -15.28 -25.28 -4.35
N ALA A 62 -14.04 -24.83 -4.55
CA ALA A 62 -13.09 -24.59 -3.46
C ALA A 62 -13.45 -23.38 -2.58
N THR A 63 -13.98 -22.31 -3.19
CA THR A 63 -14.27 -21.06 -2.48
C THR A 63 -15.73 -20.95 -2.05
N GLY A 64 -16.64 -21.76 -2.60
CA GLY A 64 -18.09 -21.59 -2.43
C GLY A 64 -18.70 -20.57 -3.40
N GLY A 65 -17.91 -20.07 -4.36
CA GLY A 65 -18.36 -19.17 -5.44
C GLY A 65 -18.66 -17.75 -4.99
N ILE A 66 -19.31 -17.00 -5.89
CA ILE A 66 -19.73 -15.62 -5.63
C ILE A 66 -20.95 -15.65 -4.69
N ASN A 67 -20.71 -15.36 -3.42
CA ASN A 67 -21.74 -15.01 -2.46
C ASN A 67 -21.25 -13.82 -1.60
N PRO A 68 -22.15 -13.09 -0.90
CA PRO A 68 -21.76 -11.92 -0.14
C PRO A 68 -20.66 -12.22 0.88
N TYR A 69 -20.79 -13.29 1.67
CA TYR A 69 -19.81 -13.64 2.69
C TYR A 69 -18.40 -13.83 2.11
N ASN A 70 -18.27 -14.55 1.00
CA ASN A 70 -17.01 -14.82 0.34
C ASN A 70 -16.38 -13.55 -0.23
N VAL A 71 -17.17 -12.69 -0.88
CA VAL A 71 -16.66 -11.41 -1.41
C VAL A 71 -16.07 -10.58 -0.27
N TRP A 72 -16.78 -10.43 0.84
CA TRP A 72 -16.31 -9.68 2.00
C TRP A 72 -15.06 -10.30 2.65
N LYS A 73 -15.03 -11.64 2.75
CA LYS A 73 -13.87 -12.36 3.28
C LYS A 73 -12.62 -12.13 2.41
N TRP A 74 -12.76 -12.26 1.09
CA TRP A 74 -11.63 -12.07 0.17
C TRP A 74 -11.21 -10.60 0.07
N GLU A 75 -12.15 -9.66 0.13
CA GLU A 75 -11.86 -8.22 0.22
C GLU A 75 -10.98 -7.90 1.43
N LEU A 76 -11.32 -8.47 2.59
CA LEU A 76 -10.55 -8.31 3.83
C LEU A 76 -9.16 -8.93 3.71
N ILE A 77 -9.05 -10.12 3.12
CA ILE A 77 -7.76 -10.80 2.88
C ILE A 77 -6.87 -9.96 1.96
N VAL A 78 -7.40 -9.50 0.82
CA VAL A 78 -6.65 -8.69 -0.16
C VAL A 78 -6.22 -7.37 0.46
N THR A 79 -7.12 -6.70 1.18
CA THR A 79 -6.79 -5.45 1.89
C THR A 79 -5.71 -5.68 2.95
N GLY A 80 -5.80 -6.76 3.73
CA GLY A 80 -4.79 -7.14 4.71
C GLY A 80 -3.41 -7.40 4.08
N ALA A 81 -3.38 -8.09 2.93
CA ALA A 81 -2.14 -8.30 2.18
C ALA A 81 -1.54 -6.97 1.67
N LEU A 82 -2.37 -6.07 1.14
CA LEU A 82 -1.94 -4.75 0.68
C LEU A 82 -1.38 -3.89 1.81
N ILE A 83 -1.96 -3.96 3.02
CA ILE A 83 -1.44 -3.31 4.22
C ILE A 83 -0.05 -3.85 4.56
N ALA A 84 0.10 -5.18 4.64
CA ALA A 84 1.38 -5.81 4.97
C ALA A 84 2.48 -5.42 3.98
N ILE A 85 2.17 -5.43 2.68
CA ILE A 85 3.10 -5.01 1.62
C ILE A 85 3.48 -3.54 1.81
N ASN A 86 2.51 -2.64 2.01
CA ASN A 86 2.79 -1.22 2.26
C ASN A 86 3.73 -1.01 3.45
N LEU A 87 3.50 -1.71 4.57
CA LEU A 87 4.35 -1.62 5.76
C LEU A 87 5.78 -2.09 5.50
N ILE A 88 5.96 -3.18 4.75
CA ILE A 88 7.28 -3.69 4.38
C ILE A 88 8.03 -2.68 3.50
N VAL A 89 7.36 -2.15 2.48
CA VAL A 89 7.99 -1.19 1.56
C VAL A 89 8.31 0.13 2.31
N TYR A 90 7.44 0.57 3.22
CA TYR A 90 7.68 1.75 4.05
C TYR A 90 8.91 1.56 4.96
N ARG A 91 9.02 0.42 5.66
CA ARG A 91 10.18 0.11 6.49
C ARG A 91 11.49 0.06 5.69
N LYS A 92 11.47 -0.56 4.49
CA LYS A 92 12.65 -0.60 3.63
C LYS A 92 13.12 0.81 3.26
N ASN A 93 12.22 1.66 2.80
CA ASN A 93 12.54 3.05 2.46
C ASN A 93 13.18 3.83 3.63
N LEU A 94 12.65 3.65 4.84
CA LEU A 94 13.18 4.33 6.03
C LEU A 94 14.62 3.87 6.33
N ASN A 95 14.88 2.56 6.26
CA ASN A 95 16.22 2.02 6.48
C ASN A 95 17.22 2.49 5.43
N TYR A 96 16.84 2.56 4.15
CA TYR A 96 17.70 3.11 3.11
C TYR A 96 18.07 4.57 3.36
N HIS A 97 17.11 5.40 3.78
CA HIS A 97 17.39 6.81 4.07
C HIS A 97 18.34 6.97 5.25
N LYS A 98 18.17 6.17 6.32
CA LYS A 98 19.05 6.18 7.48
C LYS A 98 20.46 5.67 7.15
N LEU A 99 20.58 4.63 6.33
CA LEU A 99 21.87 4.11 5.88
C LEU A 99 22.62 5.14 5.01
N LYS A 100 21.89 5.83 4.12
CA LYS A 100 22.45 6.89 3.27
C LYS A 100 22.98 8.05 4.11
N GLU A 101 22.24 8.48 5.13
CA GLU A 101 22.66 9.53 6.06
C GLU A 101 23.93 9.15 6.84
N LEU A 102 24.00 7.91 7.33
CA LEU A 102 25.18 7.38 8.02
C LEU A 102 26.40 7.32 7.11
N LEU A 103 26.24 6.91 5.84
CA LEU A 103 27.33 6.82 4.87
C LEU A 103 27.79 8.20 4.37
N SER A 104 26.87 9.15 4.15
CA SER A 104 27.24 10.53 3.81
C SER A 104 27.98 11.23 4.95
N GLY A 105 27.65 10.88 6.21
CA GLY A 105 28.36 11.40 7.38
C GLY A 105 29.74 10.78 7.60
N SER A 106 30.01 9.59 7.05
CA SER A 106 31.29 8.88 7.28
C SER A 106 32.40 9.21 6.28
N GLU A 107 32.09 9.56 5.02
CA GLU A 107 33.14 9.88 4.03
C GLU A 107 33.45 11.39 3.90
N GLU A 108 32.47 12.27 4.06
CA GLU A 108 32.71 13.73 3.90
C GLU A 108 33.35 14.38 5.13
N ALA A 109 33.18 13.81 6.33
CA ALA A 109 33.70 14.38 7.58
C ALA A 109 35.21 14.14 7.79
N GLU A 110 35.76 13.06 7.23
CA GLU A 110 37.19 12.73 7.35
C GLU A 110 38.02 13.53 6.35
N VAL A 111 37.54 13.63 5.10
CA VAL A 111 38.19 14.42 4.03
C VAL A 111 38.16 15.93 4.32
N LEU A 112 37.08 16.48 4.91
CA LEU A 112 37.05 17.91 5.27
C LEU A 112 37.94 18.28 6.48
N ASN A 113 38.21 17.32 7.37
CA ASN A 113 39.08 17.55 8.52
C ASN A 113 40.57 17.43 8.14
N GLU A 114 40.91 16.58 7.17
CA GLU A 114 42.26 16.51 6.60
C GLU A 114 42.55 17.64 5.60
N ALA A 115 41.53 18.14 4.88
CA ALA A 115 41.69 19.21 3.89
C ALA A 115 41.73 20.64 4.47
N LYS A 116 41.55 20.83 5.78
CA LYS A 116 41.73 22.16 6.39
C LYS A 116 43.22 22.44 6.59
N PRO A 117 43.83 23.39 5.86
CA PRO A 117 45.20 23.79 6.13
C PRO A 117 45.29 24.34 7.55
N LYS A 118 46.25 23.83 8.34
CA LYS A 118 46.67 24.45 9.60
C LYS A 118 47.00 25.90 9.29
N LYS A 119 46.17 26.84 9.76
CA LYS A 119 46.51 28.27 9.74
C LYS A 119 47.79 28.43 10.58
N ALA A 120 48.92 28.59 9.89
CA ALA A 120 50.15 29.06 10.51
C ALA A 120 49.93 30.51 10.97
N LYS A 121 50.40 30.79 12.19
CA LYS A 121 50.30 32.07 12.91
C LYS A 121 50.87 33.24 12.13
#